data_AF-A0A975A7Q0-F1
#
_entry.id   AF-A0A975A7Q0-F1
#
_cell.length_a   1.000
_cell.length_b   1.000
_cell.length_c   1.000
_cell.angle_alpha   90.00
_cell.angle_beta   90.00
_cell.angle_gamma   90.00
#
_symmetry.space_group_name_H-M   'P 1'
#
loop_
_entity.id
_entity.type
_entity.pdbx_description
1 polymer ?
#
loop_
_entity_poly.entity_id
_entity_poly.type
_entity_poly.pdbx_seq_one_letter_code
_entity_poly.pdbx_strand_id
1 'polypeptide(L)'
;MKKTAASTFLFMLILLFSNFKAVPAFAGTAGETVLPSDTRITYLGRYNTNQNGINVMNWEGSGVGFNVQGSGFTVTLQSNAAPNGSYQAVKYRIFVYEGSTEVKETLISVPVALSTQEVSQDVTLPDSTKTYHIEVLRITEADDTSSKKATALVNLKQIALNSDSIIAGKSSIRKTIAFYGDSITAGFFDGTNGGTYGDSDLGISYAFQTTQQLKKDLCPDLSVSTINAVYTALSGIAISNTPYWQKKLSDFYNQLQYSYDKLSNNILPAEHANIVVVNIGTNDMTGYFLNQDADGPNKYAAALKTFVSDIRVMNPDAVIILTLWGTYSSLDHSAYWDAVQKVVSDFNNDPTSPDPKILYFYPVGLEGNGHHPTKAFAGEFAAKLKAFIENQGLLPATIY
;
A
#
# COMPACT_ATOMS: atom_id res chain seq x y z
N MET A 1 -39.48 -11.12 50.62
CA MET A 1 -39.52 -12.40 49.90
C MET A 1 -39.16 -12.16 48.44
N LYS A 2 -38.04 -12.78 47.99
CA LYS A 2 -37.78 -13.43 46.68
C LYS A 2 -38.41 -12.77 45.42
N LYS A 3 -37.70 -12.46 44.33
CA LYS A 3 -36.63 -13.21 43.65
C LYS A 3 -35.71 -12.29 42.83
N THR A 4 -34.41 -12.50 42.96
CA THR A 4 -33.36 -12.10 42.01
C THR A 4 -33.39 -13.06 40.81
N ALA A 5 -33.44 -12.54 39.59
CA ALA A 5 -33.24 -13.30 38.36
C ALA A 5 -31.78 -13.10 37.91
N ALA A 6 -30.94 -14.08 38.18
CA ALA A 6 -29.61 -14.17 37.60
C ALA A 6 -29.75 -14.60 36.13
N SER A 7 -29.40 -13.72 35.20
CA SER A 7 -29.25 -14.06 33.79
C SER A 7 -27.84 -14.61 33.58
N THR A 8 -27.76 -15.93 33.40
CA THR A 8 -26.54 -16.63 33.01
C THR A 8 -26.25 -16.32 31.54
N PHE A 9 -25.25 -15.48 31.28
CA PHE A 9 -24.69 -15.27 29.94
C PHE A 9 -23.87 -16.51 29.56
N LEU A 10 -24.41 -17.34 28.66
CA LEU A 10 -23.70 -18.48 28.08
C LEU A 10 -22.76 -17.96 26.99
N PHE A 11 -21.46 -17.87 27.29
CA PHE A 11 -20.42 -17.65 26.28
C PHE A 11 -20.35 -18.88 25.37
N MET A 12 -20.89 -18.76 24.15
CA MET A 12 -20.74 -19.78 23.12
C MET A 12 -19.34 -19.61 22.50
N LEU A 13 -18.37 -20.37 23.00
CA LEU A 13 -17.04 -20.46 22.43
C LEU A 13 -17.13 -21.22 21.10
N ILE A 14 -17.27 -20.51 19.99
CA ILE A 14 -17.13 -21.09 18.65
C ILE A 14 -15.64 -21.37 18.44
N LEU A 15 -15.23 -22.61 18.73
CA LEU A 15 -13.96 -23.17 18.27
C LEU A 15 -14.05 -23.36 16.76
N LEU A 16 -13.66 -22.32 16.01
CA LEU A 16 -13.28 -22.46 14.61
C LEU A 16 -12.00 -23.30 14.58
N PHE A 17 -12.17 -24.61 14.41
CA PHE A 17 -11.08 -25.48 13.98
C PHE A 17 -10.70 -25.06 12.56
N SER A 18 -9.76 -24.11 12.45
CA SER A 18 -9.01 -23.89 11.22
C SER A 18 -8.32 -25.22 10.88
N ASN A 19 -8.71 -25.81 9.76
CA ASN A 19 -8.05 -26.95 9.14
C ASN A 19 -6.61 -26.54 8.79
N PHE A 20 -5.71 -26.59 9.77
CA PHE A 20 -4.28 -26.59 9.52
C PHE A 20 -3.96 -27.92 8.85
N LYS A 21 -3.82 -27.90 7.53
CA LYS A 21 -2.99 -28.91 6.88
C LYS A 21 -1.60 -28.69 7.44
N ALA A 22 -1.10 -29.65 8.22
CA ALA A 22 0.33 -29.78 8.46
C ALA A 22 0.97 -29.86 7.07
N VAL A 23 1.56 -28.75 6.64
CA VAL A 23 2.43 -28.74 5.47
C VAL A 23 3.58 -29.68 5.83
N PRO A 24 3.91 -30.69 5.01
CA PRO A 24 5.02 -31.57 5.31
C PRO A 24 6.27 -30.72 5.49
N ALA A 25 6.76 -30.65 6.73
CA ALA A 25 8.05 -30.06 7.01
C ALA A 25 9.08 -30.80 6.16
N PHE A 26 9.78 -30.06 5.30
CA PHE A 26 10.85 -30.63 4.50
C PHE A 26 11.89 -31.24 5.45
N ALA A 27 12.16 -32.54 5.30
CA ALA A 27 13.19 -33.27 6.05
C ALA A 27 14.60 -32.97 5.52
N GLY A 28 14.90 -31.69 5.28
CA GLY A 28 16.25 -31.19 4.98
C GLY A 28 16.91 -30.67 6.26
N THR A 29 18.23 -30.74 6.35
CA THR A 29 18.99 -29.99 7.36
C THR A 29 18.68 -28.50 7.19
N ALA A 30 18.31 -27.82 8.29
CA ALA A 30 18.03 -26.39 8.26
C ALA A 30 19.29 -25.61 7.83
N GLY A 31 19.14 -24.69 6.89
CA GLY A 31 20.20 -23.78 6.45
C GLY A 31 20.34 -22.58 7.39
N GLU A 32 20.87 -21.48 6.85
CA GLU A 32 21.02 -20.21 7.56
C GLU A 32 19.65 -19.66 8.02
N THR A 33 19.60 -19.08 9.22
CA THR A 33 18.47 -18.26 9.67
C THR A 33 18.87 -16.79 9.63
N VAL A 34 18.16 -16.02 8.82
CA VAL A 34 18.36 -14.58 8.64
C VAL A 34 17.38 -13.82 9.52
N LEU A 35 17.90 -12.90 10.33
CA LEU A 35 17.11 -12.08 11.24
C LEU A 35 16.71 -10.74 10.60
N PRO A 36 15.66 -10.05 11.10
CA PRO A 36 15.18 -8.79 10.53
C PRO A 36 16.22 -7.65 10.50
N SER A 37 17.24 -7.72 11.36
CA SER A 37 18.35 -6.75 11.40
C SER A 37 19.43 -7.01 10.35
N ASP A 38 19.31 -8.06 9.53
CA ASP A 38 20.31 -8.37 8.52
C ASP A 38 20.38 -7.29 7.44
N THR A 39 21.59 -6.80 7.18
CA THR A 39 21.83 -5.73 6.20
C THR A 39 21.53 -6.12 4.75
N ARG A 40 21.39 -7.41 4.47
CA ARG A 40 21.00 -7.95 3.16
C ARG A 40 19.50 -7.79 2.89
N ILE A 41 18.71 -7.47 3.92
CA ILE A 41 17.28 -7.19 3.79
C ILE A 41 17.06 -5.71 3.43
N THR A 42 16.17 -5.49 2.47
CA THR A 42 15.61 -4.18 2.12
C THR A 42 14.25 -4.06 2.74
N TYR A 43 14.00 -3.01 3.52
CA TYR A 43 12.62 -2.68 3.90
C TYR A 43 12.00 -1.82 2.81
N LEU A 44 10.79 -2.21 2.40
CA LEU A 44 10.03 -1.56 1.34
C LEU A 44 8.83 -0.84 1.95
N GLY A 45 8.45 0.30 1.38
CA GLY A 45 7.42 1.17 1.89
C GLY A 45 7.80 1.81 3.24
N ARG A 46 6.78 2.22 4.00
CA ARG A 46 6.97 2.78 5.35
C ARG A 46 7.04 1.68 6.40
N TYR A 47 8.03 1.80 7.29
CA TYR A 47 8.16 0.95 8.45
C TYR A 47 8.58 1.77 9.67
N ASN A 48 8.19 1.32 10.86
CA ASN A 48 8.53 1.94 12.13
C ASN A 48 9.44 1.01 12.93
N THR A 49 10.67 1.44 13.22
CA THR A 49 11.56 0.70 14.12
C THR A 49 11.20 1.03 15.56
N ASN A 50 10.68 0.05 16.31
CA ASN A 50 10.36 0.27 17.72
C ASN A 50 11.62 0.26 18.61
N GLN A 51 11.45 0.54 19.91
CA GLN A 51 12.54 0.59 20.89
C GLN A 51 13.35 -0.71 21.01
N ASN A 52 12.78 -1.85 20.60
CA ASN A 52 13.43 -3.15 20.60
C ASN A 52 14.12 -3.47 19.27
N GLY A 53 14.23 -2.51 18.35
CA GLY A 53 14.82 -2.71 17.02
C GLY A 53 13.93 -3.50 16.06
N ILE A 54 12.65 -3.70 16.38
CA ILE A 54 11.71 -4.44 15.52
C ILE A 54 11.08 -3.47 14.53
N ASN A 55 11.20 -3.79 13.25
CA ASN A 55 10.59 -3.04 12.16
C ASN A 55 9.14 -3.49 11.95
N VAL A 56 8.19 -2.60 12.23
CA VAL A 56 6.75 -2.81 12.07
C VAL A 56 6.31 -2.33 10.70
N MET A 57 5.56 -3.18 9.99
CA MET A 57 5.04 -2.95 8.63
C MET A 57 3.51 -2.83 8.71
N ASN A 58 3.00 -1.61 8.54
CA ASN A 58 1.58 -1.32 8.79
C ASN A 58 0.83 -0.79 7.56
N TRP A 59 1.42 0.12 6.79
CA TRP A 59 0.83 0.59 5.55
C TRP A 59 0.78 -0.52 4.50
N GLU A 60 -0.20 -0.50 3.61
CA GLU A 60 -0.18 -1.41 2.47
C GLU A 60 1.09 -1.21 1.64
N GLY A 61 1.57 -2.27 1.03
CA GLY A 61 2.82 -2.30 0.27
C GLY A 61 4.08 -2.20 1.14
N SER A 62 3.95 -1.99 2.45
CA SER A 62 5.09 -2.14 3.36
C SER A 62 5.49 -3.61 3.49
N GLY A 63 6.80 -3.85 3.55
CA GLY A 63 7.31 -5.19 3.41
C GLY A 63 8.82 -5.30 3.50
N VAL A 64 9.32 -6.46 3.07
CA VAL A 64 10.75 -6.72 2.92
C VAL A 64 11.07 -7.24 1.53
N GLY A 65 12.21 -6.83 0.98
CA GLY A 65 12.82 -7.32 -0.23
C GLY A 65 14.17 -7.97 0.07
N PHE A 66 14.46 -9.13 -0.50
CA PHE A 66 15.74 -9.83 -0.33
C PHE A 66 16.02 -10.75 -1.51
N ASN A 67 17.27 -11.19 -1.67
CA ASN A 67 17.68 -12.05 -2.77
C ASN A 67 18.05 -13.44 -2.25
N VAL A 68 17.60 -14.49 -2.94
CA VAL A 68 17.89 -15.89 -2.57
C VAL A 68 18.40 -16.65 -3.78
N GLN A 69 19.47 -17.42 -3.57
CA GLN A 69 19.90 -18.48 -4.48
C GLN A 69 19.80 -19.81 -3.75
N GLY A 70 19.24 -20.84 -4.39
CA GLY A 70 19.05 -22.18 -3.81
C GLY A 70 17.62 -22.71 -3.97
N SER A 71 17.30 -23.84 -3.30
CA SER A 71 16.01 -24.52 -3.49
C SER A 71 14.80 -23.82 -2.84
N GLY A 72 14.99 -22.95 -1.86
CA GLY A 72 13.88 -22.30 -1.19
C GLY A 72 14.16 -21.72 0.19
N PHE A 73 13.11 -21.18 0.78
CA PHE A 73 13.14 -20.52 2.08
C PHE A 73 11.77 -20.57 2.76
N THR A 74 11.75 -20.28 4.05
CA THR A 74 10.55 -20.06 4.85
C THR A 74 10.56 -18.64 5.38
N VAL A 75 9.49 -17.87 5.14
CA VAL A 75 9.29 -16.56 5.78
C VAL A 75 8.39 -16.75 6.99
N THR A 76 8.80 -16.22 8.14
CA THR A 76 7.95 -16.15 9.33
C THR A 76 7.59 -14.69 9.62
N LEU A 77 6.29 -14.41 9.62
CA LEU A 77 5.72 -13.14 10.06
C LEU A 77 5.19 -13.28 11.49
N GLN A 78 5.32 -12.23 12.30
CA GLN A 78 4.78 -12.18 13.64
C GLN A 78 3.79 -11.02 13.75
N SER A 79 2.57 -11.30 14.25
CA SER A 79 1.60 -10.26 14.58
C SER A 79 1.56 -9.96 16.06
N ASN A 80 1.28 -8.71 16.41
CA ASN A 80 0.96 -8.35 17.79
C ASN A 80 -0.42 -8.86 18.19
N ALA A 81 -0.60 -9.06 19.50
CA ALA A 81 -1.90 -9.40 20.09
C ALA A 81 -2.96 -8.34 19.74
N ALA A 82 -4.18 -8.81 19.46
CA ALA A 82 -5.36 -8.02 19.18
C ALA A 82 -6.41 -8.18 20.31
N PRO A 83 -6.17 -7.63 21.51
CA PRO A 83 -6.88 -8.00 22.74
C PRO A 83 -8.38 -7.66 22.76
N ASN A 84 -8.86 -6.83 21.84
CA ASN A 84 -10.23 -6.29 21.89
C ASN A 84 -11.18 -6.89 20.83
N GLY A 85 -10.74 -7.87 20.02
CA GLY A 85 -11.57 -8.49 18.97
C GLY A 85 -11.96 -7.56 17.81
N SER A 86 -11.60 -6.28 17.85
CA SER A 86 -11.89 -5.26 16.83
C SER A 86 -10.85 -5.22 15.70
N TYR A 87 -10.19 -6.34 15.43
CA TYR A 87 -9.15 -6.43 14.42
C TYR A 87 -9.60 -7.31 13.25
N GLN A 88 -9.07 -7.05 12.07
CA GLN A 88 -9.19 -7.92 10.91
C GLN A 88 -7.87 -8.61 10.57
N ALA A 89 -7.97 -9.73 9.85
CA ALA A 89 -6.81 -10.47 9.39
C ALA A 89 -6.00 -9.60 8.42
N VAL A 90 -4.68 -9.76 8.46
CA VAL A 90 -3.76 -9.03 7.57
C VAL A 90 -3.26 -10.00 6.50
N LYS A 91 -3.33 -9.59 5.25
CA LYS A 91 -2.85 -10.38 4.13
C LYS A 91 -1.52 -9.84 3.63
N TYR A 92 -0.59 -10.75 3.33
CA TYR A 92 0.68 -10.49 2.67
C TYR A 92 0.77 -11.32 1.40
N ARG A 93 1.54 -10.85 0.41
CA ARG A 93 1.96 -11.64 -0.74
C ARG A 93 3.47 -11.77 -0.77
N ILE A 94 3.94 -12.97 -1.08
CA ILE A 94 5.32 -13.21 -1.48
C ILE A 94 5.37 -13.23 -3.01
N PHE A 95 6.07 -12.27 -3.60
CA PHE A 95 6.41 -12.23 -5.02
C PHE A 95 7.83 -12.76 -5.20
N VAL A 96 8.02 -13.63 -6.18
CA VAL A 96 9.33 -14.19 -6.56
C VAL A 96 9.62 -13.77 -7.99
N TYR A 97 10.75 -13.12 -8.21
CA TYR A 97 11.17 -12.63 -9.51
C TYR A 97 12.48 -13.28 -9.98
N GLU A 98 12.52 -13.68 -11.24
CA GLU A 98 13.75 -13.96 -11.98
C GLU A 98 14.09 -12.76 -12.87
N GLY A 99 15.17 -12.05 -12.57
CA GLY A 99 15.43 -10.73 -13.15
C GLY A 99 14.29 -9.76 -12.77
N SER A 100 13.56 -9.26 -13.75
CA SER A 100 12.38 -8.41 -13.55
C SER A 100 11.04 -9.12 -13.79
N THR A 101 11.07 -10.43 -14.10
CA THR A 101 9.88 -11.22 -14.40
C THR A 101 9.39 -11.96 -13.17
N GLU A 102 8.14 -11.73 -12.79
CA GLU A 102 7.49 -12.50 -11.73
C GLU A 102 7.30 -13.95 -12.18
N VAL A 103 7.79 -14.90 -11.38
CA VAL A 103 7.71 -16.34 -11.66
C VAL A 103 6.81 -17.09 -10.67
N LYS A 104 6.51 -16.48 -9.53
CA LYS A 104 5.63 -17.07 -8.50
C LYS A 104 5.07 -16.00 -7.57
N GLU A 105 3.82 -16.19 -7.18
CA GLU A 105 3.11 -15.42 -6.15
C GLU A 105 2.58 -16.38 -5.08
N THR A 106 2.59 -15.99 -3.81
CA THR A 106 1.99 -16.77 -2.72
C THR A 106 1.32 -15.85 -1.69
N LEU A 107 0.05 -16.10 -1.40
CA LEU A 107 -0.73 -15.38 -0.39
C LEU A 107 -0.50 -15.94 1.01
N ILE A 108 -0.26 -15.07 1.99
CA ILE A 108 -0.19 -15.38 3.42
C ILE A 108 -1.31 -14.62 4.13
N SER A 109 -2.11 -15.34 4.92
CA SER A 109 -3.10 -14.74 5.82
C SER A 109 -2.60 -14.81 7.26
N VAL A 110 -2.43 -13.65 7.89
CA VAL A 110 -2.08 -13.54 9.30
C VAL A 110 -3.36 -13.36 10.11
N PRO A 111 -3.75 -14.35 10.94
CA PRO A 111 -5.03 -14.33 11.63
C PRO A 111 -5.06 -13.30 12.76
N VAL A 112 -6.28 -12.93 13.14
CA VAL A 112 -6.53 -12.13 14.34
C VAL A 112 -6.51 -13.06 15.54
N ALA A 113 -5.70 -12.74 16.55
CA ALA A 113 -5.68 -13.50 17.78
C ALA A 113 -5.46 -12.61 19.01
N LEU A 114 -5.95 -13.10 20.15
CA LEU A 114 -5.80 -12.43 21.45
C LEU A 114 -4.36 -12.47 21.98
N SER A 115 -3.49 -13.27 21.36
CA SER A 115 -2.06 -13.35 21.64
C SER A 115 -1.26 -13.16 20.36
N THR A 116 0.03 -12.83 20.51
CA THR A 116 1.00 -12.82 19.41
C THR A 116 0.91 -14.12 18.60
N GLN A 117 0.88 -14.00 17.28
CA GLN A 117 0.89 -15.15 16.37
C GLN A 117 2.14 -15.12 15.51
N GLU A 118 2.62 -16.31 15.16
CA GLU A 118 3.64 -16.50 14.14
C GLU A 118 3.04 -17.31 12.99
N VAL A 119 3.20 -16.81 11.78
CA VAL A 119 2.74 -17.48 10.56
C VAL A 119 3.94 -17.67 9.66
N SER A 120 4.22 -18.93 9.35
CA SER A 120 5.31 -19.33 8.47
C SER A 120 4.77 -19.79 7.12
N GLN A 121 5.47 -19.40 6.06
CA GLN A 121 5.17 -19.83 4.69
C GLN A 121 6.44 -20.32 4.00
N ASP A 122 6.41 -21.59 3.59
CA ASP A 122 7.47 -22.20 2.81
C ASP A 122 7.33 -21.82 1.33
N VAL A 123 8.45 -21.52 0.68
CA VAL A 123 8.54 -21.14 -0.73
C VAL A 123 9.65 -21.93 -1.41
N THR A 124 9.26 -22.87 -2.26
CA THR A 124 10.18 -23.53 -3.20
C THR A 124 10.47 -22.64 -4.39
N LEU A 125 11.73 -22.58 -4.80
CA LEU A 125 12.20 -21.85 -5.97
C LEU A 125 12.28 -22.77 -7.20
N PRO A 126 12.01 -22.26 -8.42
CA PRO A 126 11.95 -23.10 -9.63
C PRO A 126 13.29 -23.76 -10.02
N ASP A 127 14.41 -23.09 -9.81
CA ASP A 127 15.75 -23.54 -10.19
C ASP A 127 16.78 -23.12 -9.14
N SER A 128 17.37 -24.08 -8.42
CA SER A 128 18.28 -23.79 -7.31
C SER A 128 19.60 -23.14 -7.73
N THR A 129 19.92 -23.11 -9.03
CA THR A 129 21.13 -22.48 -9.54
C THR A 129 20.98 -20.98 -9.77
N LYS A 130 19.75 -20.47 -9.85
CA LYS A 130 19.45 -19.06 -10.14
C LYS A 130 19.30 -18.24 -8.86
N THR A 131 19.55 -16.94 -8.99
CA THR A 131 19.21 -15.96 -7.95
C THR A 131 17.83 -15.37 -8.25
N TYR A 132 16.99 -15.32 -7.22
CA TYR A 132 15.66 -14.72 -7.27
C TYR A 132 15.60 -13.51 -6.35
N HIS A 133 14.88 -12.48 -6.78
CA HIS A 133 14.45 -11.40 -5.91
C HIS A 133 13.11 -11.76 -5.29
N ILE A 134 12.99 -11.58 -3.97
CA ILE A 134 11.80 -11.89 -3.19
C ILE A 134 11.27 -10.59 -2.60
N GLU A 135 9.97 -10.35 -2.74
CA GLU A 135 9.28 -9.27 -2.03
C GLU A 135 8.13 -9.85 -1.21
N VAL A 136 8.13 -9.60 0.10
CA VAL A 136 7.04 -9.96 1.02
C VAL A 136 6.30 -8.69 1.38
N LEU A 137 5.19 -8.41 0.71
CA LEU A 137 4.48 -7.14 0.80
C LEU A 137 3.13 -7.32 1.44
N ARG A 138 2.79 -6.41 2.35
CA ARG A 138 1.43 -6.30 2.88
C ARG A 138 0.49 -5.86 1.76
N ILE A 139 -0.67 -6.50 1.62
CA ILE A 139 -1.67 -6.10 0.61
C ILE A 139 -2.97 -5.56 1.20
N THR A 140 -3.17 -5.71 2.50
CA THR A 140 -4.31 -5.13 3.23
C THR A 140 -3.97 -3.72 3.68
N GLU A 141 -4.93 -2.80 3.56
CA GLU A 141 -4.86 -1.44 4.10
C GLU A 141 -4.45 -1.40 5.59
N ALA A 142 -3.93 -0.26 6.03
CA ALA A 142 -3.58 -0.05 7.45
C ALA A 142 -4.82 -0.06 8.38
N ASP A 143 -6.00 0.20 7.83
CA ASP A 143 -7.26 0.28 8.56
C ASP A 143 -8.43 -0.05 7.62
N ASP A 144 -9.45 -0.70 8.13
CA ASP A 144 -10.73 -0.82 7.43
C ASP A 144 -11.72 0.15 8.07
N THR A 145 -11.82 1.32 7.45
CA THR A 145 -12.75 2.37 7.85
C THR A 145 -14.20 1.96 7.68
N SER A 146 -14.50 1.01 6.79
CA SER A 146 -15.86 0.54 6.50
C SER A 146 -16.38 -0.40 7.58
N SER A 147 -15.56 -1.36 8.04
CA SER A 147 -15.92 -2.27 9.13
C SER A 147 -15.56 -1.76 10.52
N LYS A 148 -14.92 -0.59 10.61
CA LYS A 148 -14.42 0.03 11.85
C LYS A 148 -13.48 -0.90 12.62
N LYS A 149 -12.62 -1.61 11.89
CA LYS A 149 -11.66 -2.56 12.46
C LYS A 149 -10.23 -2.12 12.14
N ALA A 150 -9.44 -2.06 13.21
CA ALA A 150 -8.01 -1.90 13.07
C ALA A 150 -7.40 -3.15 12.41
N THR A 151 -6.21 -3.00 11.85
CA THR A 151 -5.42 -4.16 11.40
C THR A 151 -4.31 -4.46 12.39
N ALA A 152 -3.96 -5.74 12.50
CA ALA A 152 -2.86 -6.13 13.36
C ALA A 152 -1.56 -5.51 12.84
N LEU A 153 -0.69 -5.11 13.76
CA LEU A 153 0.69 -4.76 13.44
C LEU A 153 1.47 -6.05 13.21
N VAL A 154 2.20 -6.11 12.09
CA VAL A 154 2.96 -7.29 11.70
C VAL A 154 4.40 -6.88 11.43
N ASN A 155 5.33 -7.74 11.85
CA ASN A 155 6.75 -7.60 11.57
C ASN A 155 7.31 -8.89 10.96
N LEU A 156 8.43 -8.77 10.26
CA LEU A 156 9.25 -9.94 9.93
C LEU A 156 9.82 -10.50 11.23
N LYS A 157 9.71 -11.81 11.43
CA LYS A 157 10.36 -12.51 12.54
C LYS A 157 11.70 -13.09 12.12
N GLN A 158 11.72 -13.79 10.99
CA GLN A 158 12.92 -14.40 10.42
C GLN A 158 12.66 -14.90 8.99
N ILE A 159 13.75 -15.19 8.28
CA ILE A 159 13.78 -15.96 7.04
C ILE A 159 14.68 -17.17 7.30
N ALA A 160 14.14 -18.38 7.21
CA ALA A 160 14.93 -19.61 7.32
C ALA A 160 15.21 -20.15 5.93
N LEU A 161 16.48 -20.39 5.59
CA LEU A 161 16.89 -20.90 4.30
C LEU A 161 16.96 -22.43 4.31
N ASN A 162 16.71 -23.05 3.17
CA ASN A 162 17.08 -24.45 2.97
C ASN A 162 18.62 -24.59 3.03
N SER A 163 19.13 -25.78 3.33
CA SER A 163 20.58 -26.01 3.51
C SER A 163 21.44 -25.71 2.28
N ASP A 164 20.85 -25.73 1.09
CA ASP A 164 21.50 -25.38 -0.17
C ASP A 164 21.30 -23.91 -0.57
N SER A 165 20.63 -23.12 0.27
CA SER A 165 20.19 -21.78 -0.05
C SER A 165 20.96 -20.72 0.73
N ILE A 166 21.22 -19.59 0.07
CA ILE A 166 21.92 -18.42 0.63
C ILE A 166 21.11 -17.16 0.39
N ILE A 167 21.18 -16.20 1.32
CA ILE A 167 20.70 -14.85 1.07
C ILE A 167 21.84 -14.06 0.40
N ALA A 168 21.56 -13.61 -0.83
CA ALA A 168 22.53 -12.89 -1.66
C ALA A 168 22.63 -11.41 -1.27
N GLY A 169 23.45 -10.63 -2.01
CA GLY A 169 23.63 -9.20 -1.78
C GLY A 169 22.31 -8.42 -1.87
N LYS A 170 22.24 -7.27 -1.19
CA LYS A 170 21.03 -6.43 -1.13
C LYS A 170 20.80 -5.68 -2.45
N SER A 171 19.56 -5.66 -2.93
CA SER A 171 19.15 -4.77 -4.03
C SER A 171 19.24 -3.30 -3.63
N SER A 172 19.85 -2.48 -4.48
CA SER A 172 19.86 -1.02 -4.31
C SER A 172 18.50 -0.41 -4.63
N ILE A 173 18.11 0.68 -3.93
CA ILE A 173 16.91 1.44 -4.31
C ILE A 173 17.27 2.43 -5.40
N ARG A 174 16.72 2.25 -6.60
CA ARG A 174 16.96 3.14 -7.75
C ARG A 174 16.11 4.41 -7.67
N LYS A 175 14.85 4.26 -7.26
CA LYS A 175 13.86 5.34 -7.13
C LYS A 175 12.91 5.05 -5.98
N THR A 176 12.40 6.12 -5.37
CA THR A 176 11.25 6.09 -4.46
C THR A 176 10.05 6.75 -5.13
N ILE A 177 8.89 6.08 -5.11
CA ILE A 177 7.61 6.62 -5.60
C ILE A 177 6.61 6.57 -4.45
N ALA A 178 5.93 7.68 -4.18
CA ALA A 178 4.87 7.73 -3.18
C ALA A 178 3.50 7.87 -3.85
N PHE A 179 2.53 7.07 -3.42
CA PHE A 179 1.14 7.15 -3.82
C PHE A 179 0.30 7.56 -2.62
N TYR A 180 -0.41 8.68 -2.76
CA TYR A 180 -1.35 9.22 -1.77
C TYR A 180 -2.76 9.17 -2.33
N GLY A 181 -3.69 8.50 -1.65
CA GLY A 181 -5.05 8.43 -2.17
C GLY A 181 -6.09 7.80 -1.24
N ASP A 182 -7.20 7.37 -1.85
CA ASP A 182 -8.32 6.72 -1.18
C ASP A 182 -8.42 5.22 -1.52
N SER A 183 -9.62 4.64 -1.36
CA SER A 183 -9.96 3.25 -1.70
C SER A 183 -9.52 2.80 -3.10
N ILE A 184 -9.41 3.70 -4.08
CA ILE A 184 -8.98 3.35 -5.44
C ILE A 184 -7.47 3.06 -5.47
N THR A 185 -6.70 3.83 -4.71
CA THR A 185 -5.26 3.60 -4.53
C THR A 185 -5.01 2.35 -3.70
N ALA A 186 -5.89 2.07 -2.73
CA ALA A 186 -5.83 0.87 -1.90
C ALA A 186 -6.28 -0.44 -2.60
N GLY A 187 -6.84 -0.35 -3.80
CA GLY A 187 -7.35 -1.53 -4.51
C GLY A 187 -8.58 -2.15 -3.83
N PHE A 188 -9.51 -1.33 -3.34
CA PHE A 188 -10.76 -1.78 -2.75
C PHE A 188 -11.69 -2.42 -3.79
N PHE A 189 -12.33 -3.54 -3.43
CA PHE A 189 -13.24 -4.27 -4.29
C PHE A 189 -14.69 -3.79 -4.16
N ASP A 190 -15.34 -3.61 -5.31
CA ASP A 190 -16.81 -3.43 -5.45
C ASP A 190 -17.56 -4.78 -5.60
N GLY A 191 -16.89 -5.92 -5.42
CA GLY A 191 -17.48 -7.25 -5.56
C GLY A 191 -17.67 -7.74 -7.01
N THR A 192 -17.40 -6.93 -8.03
CA THR A 192 -17.45 -7.37 -9.45
C THR A 192 -16.13 -7.95 -9.94
N ASN A 193 -15.10 -7.90 -9.07
CA ASN A 193 -13.70 -8.11 -9.40
C ASN A 193 -13.11 -9.42 -8.85
N GLY A 194 -13.96 -10.41 -8.55
CA GLY A 194 -13.55 -11.71 -8.00
C GLY A 194 -13.08 -11.67 -6.55
N GLY A 195 -12.98 -10.48 -5.94
CA GLY A 195 -12.83 -10.29 -4.50
C GLY A 195 -14.17 -10.16 -3.79
N THR A 196 -14.15 -10.32 -2.47
CA THR A 196 -15.32 -10.04 -1.62
C THR A 196 -15.53 -8.52 -1.58
N TYR A 197 -16.75 -8.05 -1.85
CA TYR A 197 -17.11 -6.65 -1.61
C TYR A 197 -16.70 -6.24 -0.19
N GLY A 198 -15.97 -5.12 -0.06
CA GLY A 198 -15.51 -4.66 1.24
C GLY A 198 -14.05 -4.98 1.57
N ASP A 199 -13.41 -5.89 0.82
CA ASP A 199 -11.98 -6.16 1.00
C ASP A 199 -11.14 -5.20 0.13
N SER A 200 -9.94 -4.87 0.60
CA SER A 200 -8.89 -4.25 -0.22
C SER A 200 -7.75 -5.21 -0.53
N ASP A 201 -7.19 -5.04 -1.72
CA ASP A 201 -6.03 -5.78 -2.19
C ASP A 201 -5.17 -4.86 -3.05
N LEU A 202 -4.05 -4.40 -2.48
CA LEU A 202 -3.10 -3.55 -3.17
C LEU A 202 -2.67 -4.11 -4.53
N GLY A 203 -2.59 -5.43 -4.70
CA GLY A 203 -2.13 -6.05 -5.94
C GLY A 203 -3.06 -5.85 -7.14
N ILE A 204 -4.29 -5.38 -6.92
CA ILE A 204 -5.19 -4.97 -8.01
C ILE A 204 -5.16 -3.46 -8.28
N SER A 205 -4.60 -2.66 -7.37
CA SER A 205 -4.58 -1.20 -7.49
C SER A 205 -3.77 -0.75 -8.71
N TYR A 206 -4.12 0.42 -9.25
CA TYR A 206 -3.34 1.04 -10.31
C TYR A 206 -1.93 1.43 -9.82
N ALA A 207 -1.80 1.78 -8.53
CA ALA A 207 -0.54 2.23 -7.93
C ALA A 207 0.48 1.09 -7.91
N PHE A 208 0.05 -0.10 -7.46
CA PHE A 208 0.87 -1.30 -7.50
C PHE A 208 1.21 -1.69 -8.93
N GLN A 209 0.20 -1.75 -9.82
CA GLN A 209 0.42 -2.10 -11.21
C GLN A 209 1.38 -1.12 -11.93
N THR A 210 1.31 0.17 -11.64
CA THR A 210 2.26 1.19 -12.15
C THR A 210 3.67 0.88 -11.67
N THR A 211 3.83 0.60 -10.38
CA THR A 211 5.12 0.24 -9.79
C THR A 211 5.72 -1.01 -10.42
N GLN A 212 4.92 -2.05 -10.64
CA GLN A 212 5.37 -3.29 -11.27
C GLN A 212 5.83 -3.07 -12.72
N GLN A 213 5.08 -2.28 -13.49
CA GLN A 213 5.47 -1.94 -14.86
C GLN A 213 6.75 -1.09 -14.89
N LEU A 214 6.91 -0.13 -13.97
CA LEU A 214 8.14 0.66 -13.85
C LEU A 214 9.34 -0.19 -13.40
N LYS A 215 9.15 -1.14 -12.47
CA LYS A 215 10.20 -2.09 -12.08
C LYS A 215 10.67 -2.91 -13.28
N LYS A 216 9.74 -3.42 -14.08
CA LYS A 216 10.08 -4.19 -15.28
C LYS A 216 11.00 -3.42 -16.24
N ASP A 217 10.73 -2.14 -16.42
CA ASP A 217 11.41 -1.31 -17.42
C ASP A 217 12.69 -0.65 -16.88
N LEU A 218 12.72 -0.29 -15.59
CA LEU A 218 13.86 0.39 -14.96
C LEU A 218 14.78 -0.54 -14.20
N CYS A 219 14.35 -1.74 -13.85
CA CYS A 219 15.12 -2.67 -13.06
C CYS A 219 15.15 -4.02 -13.78
N PRO A 220 15.90 -4.16 -14.89
CA PRO A 220 15.96 -5.40 -15.67
C PRO A 220 16.39 -6.61 -14.82
N ASP A 221 17.12 -6.34 -13.74
CA ASP A 221 17.44 -7.30 -12.69
C ASP A 221 17.09 -6.73 -11.30
N LEU A 222 16.01 -7.23 -10.70
CA LEU A 222 15.57 -6.82 -9.36
C LEU A 222 16.51 -7.29 -8.25
N SER A 223 17.39 -8.27 -8.52
CA SER A 223 18.42 -8.67 -7.56
C SER A 223 19.53 -7.62 -7.40
N VAL A 224 19.68 -6.72 -8.38
CA VAL A 224 20.67 -5.62 -8.36
C VAL A 224 20.05 -4.32 -7.90
N SER A 225 18.86 -3.98 -8.40
CA SER A 225 18.18 -2.72 -8.07
C SER A 225 16.67 -2.85 -8.12
N THR A 226 15.95 -2.11 -7.28
CA THR A 226 14.47 -2.10 -7.24
C THR A 226 13.92 -0.68 -7.08
N ILE A 227 12.60 -0.55 -7.13
CA ILE A 227 11.85 0.66 -6.81
C ILE A 227 11.26 0.51 -5.42
N ASN A 228 11.50 1.49 -4.55
CA ASN A 228 10.77 1.61 -3.30
C ASN A 228 9.44 2.33 -3.55
N ALA A 229 8.33 1.63 -3.39
CA ALA A 229 7.01 2.25 -3.51
C ALA A 229 6.35 2.38 -2.14
N VAL A 230 5.85 3.59 -1.86
CA VAL A 230 5.13 3.92 -0.64
C VAL A 230 3.68 4.14 -1.00
N TYR A 231 2.79 3.47 -0.29
CA TYR A 231 1.35 3.57 -0.49
C TYR A 231 0.74 4.06 0.82
N THR A 232 0.14 5.25 0.79
CA THR A 232 -0.58 5.80 1.92
C THR A 232 -1.96 6.17 1.43
N ALA A 233 -2.83 5.18 1.51
CA ALA A 233 -4.22 5.28 1.14
C ALA A 233 -5.11 4.63 2.19
N LEU A 234 -6.33 5.16 2.30
CA LEU A 234 -7.37 4.63 3.17
C LEU A 234 -8.72 4.73 2.45
N SER A 235 -9.51 3.67 2.54
CA SER A 235 -10.87 3.64 2.04
C SER A 235 -11.74 4.67 2.77
N GLY A 236 -12.64 5.34 2.04
CA GLY A 236 -13.52 6.35 2.62
C GLY A 236 -12.79 7.55 3.24
N ILE A 237 -11.70 7.99 2.63
CA ILE A 237 -10.97 9.20 3.04
C ILE A 237 -11.12 10.31 2.00
N ALA A 238 -11.25 11.54 2.47
CA ALA A 238 -11.31 12.74 1.63
C ALA A 238 -10.03 13.58 1.83
N ILE A 239 -9.88 14.67 1.08
CA ILE A 239 -8.85 15.67 1.39
C ILE A 239 -9.40 16.84 2.22
N SER A 240 -10.71 17.07 2.14
CA SER A 240 -11.45 18.05 2.92
C SER A 240 -12.46 17.37 3.85
N ASN A 241 -12.95 18.11 4.86
CA ASN A 241 -14.09 17.65 5.64
C ASN A 241 -15.35 17.78 4.78
N THR A 242 -15.99 16.64 4.50
CA THR A 242 -17.31 16.60 3.89
C THR A 242 -18.34 16.16 4.93
N PRO A 243 -19.64 16.35 4.69
CA PRO A 243 -20.65 15.87 5.65
C PRO A 243 -20.65 14.34 5.84
N TYR A 244 -20.18 13.57 4.86
CA TYR A 244 -20.14 12.10 4.91
C TYR A 244 -18.79 11.53 5.37
N TRP A 245 -17.69 12.25 5.12
CA TRP A 245 -16.33 11.82 5.45
C TRP A 245 -15.61 12.90 6.26
N GLN A 246 -15.30 12.53 7.51
CA GLN A 246 -14.62 13.40 8.48
C GLN A 246 -13.13 13.09 8.63
N LYS A 247 -12.63 12.05 7.94
CA LYS A 247 -11.20 11.70 7.91
C LYS A 247 -10.55 12.33 6.69
N LYS A 248 -9.46 13.07 6.91
CA LYS A 248 -8.70 13.72 5.83
C LYS A 248 -7.35 13.06 5.64
N LEU A 249 -6.95 12.81 4.40
CA LEU A 249 -5.63 12.23 4.10
C LEU A 249 -4.49 13.05 4.70
N SER A 250 -4.65 14.38 4.77
CA SER A 250 -3.74 15.31 5.44
C SER A 250 -3.44 14.98 6.90
N ASP A 251 -4.30 14.23 7.58
CA ASP A 251 -4.13 13.92 9.01
C ASP A 251 -3.23 12.69 9.21
N PHE A 252 -3.02 11.88 8.17
CA PHE A 252 -2.31 10.59 8.25
C PHE A 252 -1.14 10.47 7.27
N TYR A 253 -1.05 11.37 6.28
CA TYR A 253 -0.09 11.23 5.18
C TYR A 253 1.37 11.17 5.63
N ASN A 254 1.73 11.64 6.82
CA ASN A 254 3.10 11.59 7.34
C ASN A 254 3.28 10.53 8.43
N GLN A 255 2.30 9.66 8.67
CA GLN A 255 2.40 8.67 9.74
C GLN A 255 3.26 7.49 9.31
N LEU A 256 4.19 7.05 10.16
CA LEU A 256 4.92 5.78 9.95
C LEU A 256 4.06 4.55 10.22
N GLN A 257 3.02 4.73 11.04
CA GLN A 257 2.10 3.69 11.45
C GLN A 257 0.76 4.33 11.80
N TYR A 258 -0.32 3.65 11.44
CA TYR A 258 -1.68 4.03 11.75
C TYR A 258 -2.48 2.83 12.26
N SER A 259 -3.33 3.06 13.25
CA SER A 259 -4.24 2.03 13.79
C SER A 259 -5.51 2.72 14.23
N TYR A 260 -6.61 2.54 13.50
CA TYR A 260 -7.98 3.01 13.78
C TYR A 260 -8.09 4.17 14.79
N ASP A 261 -8.15 5.40 14.28
CA ASP A 261 -8.29 6.67 15.04
C ASP A 261 -7.17 6.96 16.06
N LYS A 262 -6.12 6.14 16.09
CA LYS A 262 -4.90 6.42 16.86
C LYS A 262 -3.79 6.77 15.89
N LEU A 263 -3.49 8.06 15.85
CA LEU A 263 -2.25 8.55 15.26
C LEU A 263 -1.08 8.07 16.12
N SER A 264 -0.02 7.66 15.45
CA SER A 264 1.24 7.41 16.12
C SER A 264 1.89 8.75 16.48
N ASN A 265 2.62 8.79 17.58
CA ASN A 265 3.52 9.92 17.84
C ASN A 265 4.75 9.89 16.90
N ASN A 266 4.95 8.79 16.17
CA ASN A 266 6.03 8.63 15.21
C ASN A 266 5.57 9.12 13.84
N ILE A 267 5.82 10.40 13.58
CA ILE A 267 5.67 11.02 12.27
C ILE A 267 6.96 10.87 11.45
N LEU A 268 6.80 10.67 10.15
CA LEU A 268 7.86 10.67 9.17
C LEU A 268 8.21 12.13 8.83
N PRO A 269 9.43 12.59 9.12
CA PRO A 269 9.81 13.98 8.85
C PRO A 269 10.01 14.26 7.35
N ALA A 270 10.37 13.25 6.57
CA ALA A 270 10.56 13.35 5.13
C ALA A 270 10.42 11.97 4.47
N GLU A 271 9.83 11.92 3.28
CA GLU A 271 9.70 10.68 2.49
C GLU A 271 10.80 10.56 1.44
N HIS A 272 11.32 11.69 0.95
CA HIS A 272 12.35 11.76 -0.10
C HIS A 272 11.96 10.98 -1.38
N ALA A 273 10.67 10.97 -1.73
CA ALA A 273 10.20 10.40 -2.98
C ALA A 273 10.77 11.20 -4.17
N ASN A 274 11.03 10.52 -5.28
CA ASN A 274 11.37 11.17 -6.54
C ASN A 274 10.11 11.57 -7.30
N ILE A 275 9.07 10.75 -7.18
CA ILE A 275 7.76 10.96 -7.80
C ILE A 275 6.70 10.79 -6.71
N VAL A 276 5.77 11.72 -6.64
CA VAL A 276 4.58 11.61 -5.80
C VAL A 276 3.37 11.61 -6.72
N VAL A 277 2.47 10.66 -6.54
CA VAL A 277 1.19 10.60 -7.24
C VAL A 277 0.08 10.80 -6.21
N VAL A 278 -0.74 11.81 -6.42
CA VAL A 278 -1.88 12.12 -5.56
C VAL A 278 -3.15 11.83 -6.33
N ASN A 279 -3.88 10.79 -5.93
CA ASN A 279 -5.19 10.44 -6.45
C ASN A 279 -6.22 10.48 -5.31
N ILE A 280 -6.72 11.69 -5.02
CA ILE A 280 -7.66 11.96 -3.93
C ILE A 280 -8.72 12.98 -4.38
N GLY A 281 -9.96 12.81 -3.92
CA GLY A 281 -11.06 13.72 -4.22
C GLY A 281 -12.38 13.03 -4.56
N THR A 282 -12.37 11.71 -4.76
CA THR A 282 -13.59 10.92 -5.05
C THR A 282 -14.64 11.10 -3.96
N ASN A 283 -14.22 11.02 -2.69
CA ASN A 283 -15.08 11.18 -1.53
C ASN A 283 -15.45 12.65 -1.29
N ASP A 284 -14.55 13.60 -1.58
CA ASP A 284 -14.84 15.04 -1.57
C ASP A 284 -16.01 15.37 -2.50
N MET A 285 -15.87 14.94 -3.76
CA MET A 285 -16.85 15.14 -4.80
C MET A 285 -18.18 14.49 -4.47
N THR A 286 -18.17 13.21 -4.07
CA THR A 286 -19.39 12.50 -3.67
C THR A 286 -20.05 13.22 -2.49
N GLY A 287 -19.26 13.65 -1.51
CA GLY A 287 -19.73 14.30 -0.31
C GLY A 287 -20.43 15.63 -0.61
N TYR A 288 -19.80 16.51 -1.39
CA TYR A 288 -20.39 17.80 -1.74
C TYR A 288 -21.56 17.66 -2.73
N PHE A 289 -21.47 16.73 -3.69
CA PHE A 289 -22.56 16.45 -4.62
C PHE A 289 -23.84 16.01 -3.89
N LEU A 290 -23.73 15.03 -2.98
CA LEU A 290 -24.87 14.54 -2.20
C LEU A 290 -25.48 15.63 -1.30
N ASN A 291 -24.70 16.63 -0.90
CA ASN A 291 -25.19 17.77 -0.12
C ASN A 291 -25.59 18.98 -0.97
N GLN A 292 -25.55 18.87 -2.29
CA GLN A 292 -25.83 19.98 -3.23
C GLN A 292 -25.02 21.24 -2.92
N ASP A 293 -23.78 21.06 -2.44
CA ASP A 293 -22.88 22.16 -2.10
C ASP A 293 -22.14 22.63 -3.36
N ALA A 294 -22.67 23.69 -3.98
CA ALA A 294 -22.11 24.27 -5.19
C ALA A 294 -20.68 24.81 -5.02
N ASP A 295 -20.22 25.08 -3.79
CA ASP A 295 -18.86 25.54 -3.49
C ASP A 295 -17.87 24.38 -3.24
N GLY A 296 -18.34 23.12 -3.35
CA GLY A 296 -17.54 21.92 -3.16
C GLY A 296 -16.21 21.90 -3.94
N PRO A 297 -16.20 22.20 -5.26
CA PRO A 297 -14.96 22.26 -6.05
C PRO A 297 -13.93 23.26 -5.51
N ASN A 298 -14.35 24.43 -5.02
CA ASN A 298 -13.44 25.43 -4.45
C ASN A 298 -12.86 24.99 -3.11
N LYS A 299 -13.68 24.39 -2.24
CA LYS A 299 -13.25 23.81 -0.97
C LYS A 299 -12.24 22.68 -1.19
N TYR A 300 -12.51 21.82 -2.17
CA TYR A 300 -11.58 20.79 -2.61
C TYR A 300 -10.26 21.39 -3.13
N ALA A 301 -10.31 22.39 -4.01
CA ALA A 301 -9.11 23.06 -4.53
C ALA A 301 -8.25 23.66 -3.41
N ALA A 302 -8.86 24.31 -2.42
CA ALA A 302 -8.15 24.90 -1.29
C ALA A 302 -7.49 23.83 -0.39
N ALA A 303 -8.21 22.73 -0.11
CA ALA A 303 -7.68 21.61 0.67
C ALA A 303 -6.53 20.90 -0.08
N LEU A 304 -6.71 20.64 -1.38
CA LEU A 304 -5.68 20.03 -2.23
C LEU A 304 -4.43 20.92 -2.30
N LYS A 305 -4.58 22.24 -2.48
CA LYS A 305 -3.45 23.17 -2.50
C LYS A 305 -2.65 23.12 -1.19
N THR A 306 -3.34 23.11 -0.05
CA THR A 306 -2.70 22.98 1.27
C THR A 306 -1.91 21.66 1.37
N PHE A 307 -2.54 20.56 0.95
CA PHE A 307 -1.91 19.25 0.99
C PHE A 307 -0.69 19.12 0.06
N VAL A 308 -0.73 19.73 -1.12
CA VAL A 308 0.42 19.76 -2.03
C VAL A 308 1.61 20.51 -1.42
N SER A 309 1.35 21.63 -0.72
CA SER A 309 2.40 22.31 0.04
C SER A 309 3.02 21.41 1.11
N ASP A 310 2.19 20.68 1.84
CA ASP A 310 2.63 19.72 2.86
C ASP A 310 3.48 18.58 2.27
N ILE A 311 3.06 18.02 1.13
CA ILE A 311 3.83 17.02 0.38
C ILE A 311 5.18 17.58 -0.06
N ARG A 312 5.21 18.83 -0.55
CA ARG A 312 6.44 19.49 -1.00
C ARG A 312 7.45 19.64 0.14
N VAL A 313 7.00 19.89 1.38
CA VAL A 313 7.90 19.92 2.55
C VAL A 313 8.56 18.56 2.78
N MET A 314 7.80 17.46 2.68
CA MET A 314 8.33 16.10 2.85
C MET A 314 9.16 15.60 1.65
N ASN A 315 8.95 16.21 0.49
CA ASN A 315 9.50 15.79 -0.80
C ASN A 315 9.95 17.02 -1.62
N PRO A 316 10.99 17.75 -1.17
CA PRO A 316 11.36 19.03 -1.77
C PRO A 316 11.70 18.95 -3.25
N ASP A 317 12.30 17.84 -3.69
CA ASP A 317 12.75 17.67 -5.07
C ASP A 317 11.80 16.89 -5.99
N ALA A 318 10.74 16.30 -5.43
CA ALA A 318 9.87 15.40 -6.16
C ALA A 318 9.13 16.07 -7.31
N VAL A 319 8.77 15.28 -8.31
CA VAL A 319 7.67 15.64 -9.20
C VAL A 319 6.37 15.15 -8.58
N ILE A 320 5.41 16.06 -8.41
CA ILE A 320 4.11 15.78 -7.80
C ILE A 320 3.07 15.76 -8.91
N ILE A 321 2.45 14.61 -9.13
CA ILE A 321 1.46 14.37 -10.17
C ILE A 321 0.09 14.34 -9.49
N LEU A 322 -0.79 15.26 -9.86
CA LEU A 322 -2.16 15.33 -9.38
C LEU A 322 -3.11 14.71 -10.39
N THR A 323 -3.98 13.83 -9.92
CA THR A 323 -5.01 13.14 -10.71
C THR A 323 -6.27 12.92 -9.85
N LEU A 324 -7.40 12.72 -10.51
CA LEU A 324 -8.69 12.43 -9.89
C LEU A 324 -9.41 11.32 -10.68
N TRP A 325 -8.94 10.09 -10.55
CA TRP A 325 -9.43 8.95 -11.34
C TRP A 325 -10.05 7.86 -10.46
N GLY A 326 -10.98 7.10 -11.06
CA GLY A 326 -11.69 5.96 -10.45
C GLY A 326 -13.08 6.33 -9.93
N THR A 327 -13.61 7.46 -10.37
CA THR A 327 -14.89 8.06 -9.96
C THR A 327 -16.08 7.54 -10.77
N TYR A 328 -17.30 7.66 -10.21
CA TYR A 328 -18.57 7.31 -10.86
C TYR A 328 -18.81 8.04 -12.18
N SER A 329 -19.00 7.33 -13.30
CA SER A 329 -19.32 7.96 -14.60
C SER A 329 -20.64 8.76 -14.63
N SER A 330 -21.49 8.59 -13.61
CA SER A 330 -22.77 9.28 -13.50
C SER A 330 -22.69 10.67 -12.88
N LEU A 331 -21.54 11.12 -12.38
CA LEU A 331 -21.36 12.46 -11.84
C LEU A 331 -20.60 13.35 -12.84
N ASP A 332 -20.97 14.62 -12.94
CA ASP A 332 -20.20 15.59 -13.71
C ASP A 332 -18.95 15.99 -12.90
N HIS A 333 -17.78 15.60 -13.42
CA HIS A 333 -16.49 15.81 -12.76
C HIS A 333 -15.76 17.06 -13.26
N SER A 334 -16.31 17.78 -14.25
CA SER A 334 -15.60 18.87 -14.93
C SER A 334 -15.07 19.91 -13.94
N ALA A 335 -15.91 20.38 -13.02
CA ALA A 335 -15.52 21.38 -12.02
C ALA A 335 -14.40 20.89 -11.06
N TYR A 336 -14.34 19.60 -10.75
CA TYR A 336 -13.27 19.05 -9.92
C TYR A 336 -11.97 18.87 -10.70
N TRP A 337 -12.04 18.49 -11.97
CA TRP A 337 -10.87 18.47 -12.84
C TRP A 337 -10.32 19.88 -13.09
N ASP A 338 -11.19 20.88 -13.24
CA ASP A 338 -10.81 22.29 -13.29
C ASP A 338 -10.15 22.75 -11.99
N ALA A 339 -10.65 22.30 -10.84
CA ALA A 339 -10.03 22.55 -9.54
C ALA A 339 -8.61 21.98 -9.46
N VAL A 340 -8.37 20.74 -9.91
CA VAL A 340 -7.02 20.16 -9.96
C VAL A 340 -6.11 20.98 -10.87
N GLN A 341 -6.54 21.30 -12.09
CA GLN A 341 -5.76 22.12 -13.03
C GLN A 341 -5.45 23.51 -12.46
N LYS A 342 -6.40 24.12 -11.76
CA LYS A 342 -6.21 25.40 -11.08
C LYS A 342 -5.13 25.29 -10.02
N VAL A 343 -5.13 24.24 -9.18
CA VAL A 343 -4.08 24.05 -8.17
C VAL A 343 -2.70 23.91 -8.82
N VAL A 344 -2.59 23.13 -9.90
CA VAL A 344 -1.34 23.02 -10.67
C VAL A 344 -0.88 24.38 -11.19
N SER A 345 -1.78 25.14 -11.83
CA SER A 345 -1.49 26.48 -12.34
C SER A 345 -1.07 27.45 -11.24
N ASP A 346 -1.73 27.40 -10.07
CA ASP A 346 -1.42 28.26 -8.94
C ASP A 346 0.02 28.06 -8.43
N PHE A 347 0.52 26.82 -8.39
CA PHE A 347 1.92 26.54 -8.01
C PHE A 347 2.90 26.89 -9.13
N ASN A 348 2.58 26.52 -10.38
CA ASN A 348 3.50 26.72 -11.51
C ASN A 348 3.70 28.21 -11.83
N ASN A 349 2.67 29.03 -11.57
CA ASN A 349 2.66 30.46 -11.89
C ASN A 349 2.75 31.35 -10.64
N ASP A 350 3.10 30.81 -9.47
CA ASP A 350 3.33 31.63 -8.27
C ASP A 350 4.49 32.60 -8.56
N PRO A 351 4.27 33.94 -8.48
CA PRO A 351 5.29 34.91 -8.83
C PRO A 351 6.45 34.96 -7.82
N THR A 352 6.28 34.39 -6.63
CA THR A 352 7.27 34.37 -5.55
C THR A 352 8.02 33.06 -5.45
N SER A 353 7.39 31.94 -5.82
CA SER A 353 7.96 30.60 -5.72
C SER A 353 7.34 29.63 -6.73
N PRO A 354 7.60 29.81 -8.04
CA PRO A 354 7.04 28.94 -9.06
C PRO A 354 7.59 27.52 -8.93
N ASP A 355 6.72 26.52 -9.00
CA ASP A 355 7.10 25.11 -8.87
C ASP A 355 6.64 24.28 -10.08
N PRO A 356 7.38 24.26 -11.20
CA PRO A 356 6.99 23.56 -12.43
C PRO A 356 6.99 22.03 -12.29
N LYS A 357 7.36 21.49 -11.12
CA LYS A 357 7.33 20.06 -10.83
C LYS A 357 5.97 19.60 -10.29
N ILE A 358 4.97 20.49 -10.21
CA ILE A 358 3.58 20.12 -9.98
C ILE A 358 2.92 19.88 -11.35
N LEU A 359 2.48 18.66 -11.59
CA LEU A 359 1.95 18.21 -12.86
C LEU A 359 0.50 17.77 -12.75
N TYR A 360 -0.25 17.99 -13.83
CA TYR A 360 -1.60 17.49 -14.02
C TYR A 360 -1.59 16.22 -14.87
N PHE A 361 -2.26 15.17 -14.43
CA PHE A 361 -2.47 13.97 -15.22
C PHE A 361 -3.96 13.65 -15.37
N TYR A 362 -4.42 13.61 -16.62
CA TYR A 362 -5.77 13.22 -17.01
C TYR A 362 -5.73 11.97 -17.90
N PRO A 363 -6.30 10.83 -17.47
CA PRO A 363 -6.25 9.58 -18.21
C PRO A 363 -7.32 9.55 -19.33
N VAL A 364 -7.10 10.28 -20.43
CA VAL A 364 -8.05 10.36 -21.56
C VAL A 364 -8.56 8.97 -21.98
N GLY A 365 -9.88 8.83 -22.07
CA GLY A 365 -10.56 7.59 -22.47
C GLY A 365 -10.71 6.54 -21.37
N LEU A 366 -10.40 6.86 -20.11
CA LEU A 366 -10.71 6.03 -18.94
C LEU A 366 -11.73 6.71 -18.03
N GLU A 367 -12.93 6.92 -18.56
CA GLU A 367 -14.08 7.34 -17.77
C GLU A 367 -14.54 6.14 -16.91
N GLY A 368 -14.79 6.37 -15.62
CA GLY A 368 -14.93 5.29 -14.63
C GLY A 368 -16.03 4.26 -14.95
N ASN A 369 -15.88 3.06 -14.39
CA ASN A 369 -16.82 1.94 -14.58
C ASN A 369 -18.12 2.06 -13.75
N GLY A 370 -18.35 3.20 -13.08
CA GLY A 370 -19.52 3.42 -12.23
C GLY A 370 -19.42 2.81 -10.82
N HIS A 371 -18.30 2.19 -10.45
CA HIS A 371 -18.01 1.64 -9.12
C HIS A 371 -16.48 1.72 -8.83
N HIS A 372 -15.94 0.94 -7.88
CA HIS A 372 -14.49 0.83 -7.74
C HIS A 372 -13.87 0.19 -8.99
N PRO A 373 -12.66 0.62 -9.41
CA PRO A 373 -12.02 0.10 -10.60
C PRO A 373 -11.77 -1.42 -10.56
N THR A 374 -11.98 -2.07 -11.71
CA THR A 374 -11.53 -3.45 -11.90
C THR A 374 -10.01 -3.55 -11.99
N LYS A 375 -9.44 -4.75 -11.75
CA LYS A 375 -8.00 -4.98 -11.94
C LYS A 375 -7.56 -4.60 -13.36
N ALA A 376 -8.36 -4.96 -14.37
CA ALA A 376 -8.08 -4.62 -15.76
C ALA A 376 -8.10 -3.11 -16.00
N PHE A 377 -9.13 -2.42 -15.49
CA PHE A 377 -9.27 -0.97 -15.64
C PHE A 377 -8.18 -0.19 -14.89
N ALA A 378 -7.79 -0.67 -13.71
CA ALA A 378 -6.62 -0.19 -12.96
C ALA A 378 -5.31 -0.44 -13.73
N GLY A 379 -5.21 -1.53 -14.47
CA GLY A 379 -4.08 -1.83 -15.35
C GLY A 379 -3.97 -0.87 -16.53
N GLU A 380 -5.10 -0.49 -17.14
CA GLU A 380 -5.14 0.53 -18.20
C GLU A 380 -4.73 1.91 -17.68
N PHE A 381 -5.21 2.32 -16.50
CA PHE A 381 -4.77 3.56 -15.87
C PHE A 381 -3.27 3.50 -15.54
N ALA A 382 -2.79 2.40 -14.98
CA ALA A 382 -1.38 2.20 -14.67
C ALA A 382 -0.49 2.34 -15.90
N ALA A 383 -0.90 1.78 -17.05
CA ALA A 383 -0.18 1.90 -18.31
C ALA A 383 -0.12 3.36 -18.79
N LYS A 384 -1.22 4.12 -18.69
CA LYS A 384 -1.25 5.55 -19.05
C LYS A 384 -0.43 6.41 -18.09
N LEU A 385 -0.49 6.14 -16.79
CA LEU A 385 0.30 6.86 -15.78
C LEU A 385 1.79 6.60 -15.97
N LYS A 386 2.19 5.35 -16.22
CA LYS A 386 3.57 5.01 -16.58
C LYS A 386 4.03 5.79 -17.82
N ALA A 387 3.25 5.74 -18.90
CA ALA A 387 3.59 6.45 -20.14
C ALA A 387 3.72 7.97 -19.90
N PHE A 388 2.86 8.53 -19.04
CA PHE A 388 2.97 9.93 -18.63
C PHE A 388 4.29 10.20 -17.89
N ILE A 389 4.63 9.39 -16.89
CA ILE A 389 5.90 9.50 -16.13
C ILE A 389 7.12 9.43 -17.07
N GLU A 390 7.08 8.54 -18.06
CA GLU A 390 8.12 8.39 -19.08
C GLU A 390 8.24 9.63 -19.98
N ASN A 391 7.12 10.12 -20.49
CA ASN A 391 7.08 11.29 -21.38
C ASN A 391 7.53 12.58 -20.70
N GLN A 392 7.39 12.67 -19.38
CA GLN A 392 7.90 13.79 -18.58
C GLN A 392 9.42 13.69 -18.31
N GLY A 393 10.10 12.65 -18.80
CA GLY A 393 11.54 12.47 -18.60
C GLY A 393 11.93 12.21 -17.14
N LEU A 394 10.98 11.75 -16.31
CA LEU A 394 11.20 11.54 -14.87
C LEU A 394 11.99 10.25 -14.58
N LEU A 395 12.07 9.39 -15.59
CA LEU A 395 12.91 8.21 -15.57
C LEU A 395 14.25 8.56 -16.23
N PRO A 396 15.40 8.14 -15.65
CA PRO A 396 16.68 8.36 -16.30
C PRO A 396 16.65 7.71 -17.69
N ALA A 397 17.15 8.41 -18.71
CA ALA A 397 17.45 7.79 -19.99
C ALA A 397 18.27 6.53 -19.73
N THR A 398 17.84 5.41 -20.29
CA THR A 398 18.44 4.09 -20.07
C THR A 398 19.94 4.18 -20.33
N ILE A 399 20.76 4.16 -19.27
CA ILE A 399 22.18 3.86 -19.40
C ILE A 399 22.22 2.34 -19.55
N TYR A 400 22.19 1.88 -20.81
CA TYR A 400 22.43 0.49 -21.17
C TYR A 400 23.88 0.11 -20.91
#